data_AF-A0A6D2XGY1-F1
#
_entry.id   AF-A0A6D2XGY1-F1
#
_cell.length_a   1.000
_cell.length_b   1.000
_cell.length_c   1.000
_cell.angle_alpha   90.00
_cell.angle_beta   90.00
_cell.angle_gamma   90.00
#
_symmetry.space_group_name_H-M   'P 1'
#
loop_
_entity.id
_entity.type
_entity.pdbx_description
1 polymer ?
#
loop_
_entity_poly.entity_id
_entity_poly.type
_entity_poly.pdbx_seq_one_letter_code
_entity_poly.pdbx_strand_id
1 'polypeptide(L)'
;MAGSREVVAMDCEMVGLGPHRESGLARCSLVNVHGAVLYDKFIRPEGEITDYRTRVSGVTPQHMVGATPFAVARLEVPFPSSPTAAE
;
A
#
# COMPACT_ATOMS: atom_id res chain seq x y z
N MET A 1 15.71 18.14 21.75
CA MET A 1 16.15 18.02 20.35
C MET A 1 14.89 17.87 19.50
N ALA A 2 14.61 18.81 18.60
CA ALA A 2 13.47 18.68 17.69
C ALA A 2 13.75 17.49 16.76
N GLY A 3 12.93 16.44 16.84
CA GLY A 3 13.08 15.24 16.02
C GLY A 3 13.04 15.61 14.54
N SER A 4 13.99 15.11 13.76
CA SER A 4 13.97 15.22 12.31
C SER A 4 12.62 14.69 11.79
N ARG A 5 11.87 15.54 11.09
CA ARG A 5 10.62 15.13 10.47
C ARG A 5 10.95 14.17 9.33
N GLU A 6 10.74 12.88 9.55
CA GLU A 6 10.92 11.87 8.51
C GLU A 6 9.76 12.00 7.50
N VAL A 7 10.12 12.21 6.24
CA VAL A 7 9.18 12.35 5.13
C VAL A 7 9.40 11.22 4.16
N VAL A 8 8.30 10.63 3.70
CA VAL A 8 8.28 9.61 2.66
C VAL A 8 7.34 10.06 1.55
N ALA A 9 7.65 9.70 0.31
CA ALA A 9 6.68 9.77 -0.79
C ALA A 9 5.99 8.40 -0.91
N MET A 10 4.70 8.44 -1.19
CA MET A 10 3.83 7.25 -1.31
C MET A 10 3.11 7.29 -2.65
N ASP A 11 3.06 6.14 -3.30
CA ASP A 11 2.20 5.92 -4.45
C ASP A 11 1.54 4.54 -4.36
N CYS A 12 0.30 4.46 -4.82
CA CYS A 12 -0.56 3.29 -4.64
C CYS A 12 -1.29 2.96 -5.94
N GLU A 13 -1.37 1.67 -6.23
CA GLU A 13 -2.15 1.16 -7.35
C GLU A 13 -3.38 0.44 -6.87
N MET A 14 -4.52 0.74 -7.48
CA MET A 14 -5.82 0.17 -7.11
C MET A 14 -6.39 -0.70 -8.24
N VAL A 15 -7.09 -1.75 -7.83
CA VAL A 15 -7.93 -2.60 -8.68
C VAL A 15 -9.41 -2.40 -8.35
N GLY A 16 -10.31 -2.80 -9.23
CA GLY A 16 -11.75 -2.83 -9.00
C GLY A 16 -12.20 -4.12 -8.31
N LEU A 17 -12.99 -3.97 -7.26
CA LEU A 17 -13.54 -5.06 -6.46
C LEU A 17 -15.05 -5.18 -6.66
N GLY A 18 -15.51 -6.43 -6.74
CA GLY A 18 -16.94 -6.77 -6.78
C GLY A 18 -17.70 -6.16 -7.97
N PRO A 19 -19.05 -6.20 -7.94
CA PRO A 19 -19.89 -5.73 -9.04
C PRO A 19 -19.87 -4.20 -9.20
N HIS A 20 -19.59 -3.46 -8.11
CA HIS A 20 -19.56 -1.99 -8.11
C HIS A 20 -18.16 -1.42 -8.40
N ARG A 21 -17.15 -2.29 -8.62
CA ARG A 21 -15.78 -1.89 -8.97
C ARG A 21 -15.17 -0.92 -7.95
N GLU A 22 -15.45 -1.14 -6.66
CA GLU A 22 -14.85 -0.38 -5.57
C GLU A 22 -13.32 -0.48 -5.62
N SER A 23 -12.61 0.58 -5.26
CA SER A 23 -11.14 0.58 -5.36
C SER A 23 -10.51 -0.19 -4.20
N GLY A 24 -9.83 -1.30 -4.52
CA GLY A 24 -9.01 -2.07 -3.59
C GLY A 24 -7.52 -1.84 -3.83
N LEU A 25 -6.72 -1.68 -2.76
CA LEU A 25 -5.27 -1.52 -2.86
C LEU A 25 -4.60 -2.80 -3.36
N ALA A 26 -3.81 -2.67 -4.44
CA ALA A 26 -3.12 -3.79 -5.08
C ALA A 26 -1.59 -3.67 -5.10
N ARG A 27 -1.05 -2.45 -4.97
CA ARG A 27 0.38 -2.20 -4.75
C ARG A 27 0.56 -0.93 -3.94
N CYS A 28 1.55 -0.90 -3.06
CA CYS A 28 1.97 0.32 -2.37
C CYS A 28 3.49 0.43 -2.48
N SER A 29 3.97 1.61 -2.86
CA SER A 29 5.39 1.96 -2.93
C SER A 29 5.68 3.16 -2.03
N LEU A 30 6.71 3.06 -1.20
CA LEU A 30 7.22 4.12 -0.33
C LEU A 30 8.70 4.35 -0.63
N VAL A 31 9.08 5.61 -0.76
CA VAL A 31 10.48 6.02 -0.91
C VAL A 31 10.83 7.13 0.07
N ASN A 32 12.08 7.17 0.52
CA ASN A 32 12.60 8.30 1.30
C ASN A 32 12.98 9.48 0.39
N VAL A 33 13.41 10.58 1.00
CA VAL A 33 13.84 11.82 0.29
C VAL A 33 15.04 11.63 -0.64
N HIS A 34 15.81 10.56 -0.47
CA HIS A 34 16.93 10.20 -1.34
C HIS A 34 16.52 9.22 -2.45
N GLY A 35 15.24 8.88 -2.55
CA GLY A 35 14.72 7.92 -3.52
C GLY A 35 14.97 6.46 -3.17
N ALA A 36 15.46 6.15 -1.96
CA ALA A 36 15.62 4.77 -1.53
C ALA A 36 14.24 4.14 -1.27
N VAL A 37 14.00 2.96 -1.84
CA VAL A 37 12.76 2.20 -1.65
C VAL A 37 12.72 1.64 -0.23
N LEU A 38 11.71 2.06 0.52
CA LEU A 38 11.45 1.61 1.88
C LEU A 38 10.41 0.48 1.91
N TYR A 39 9.47 0.52 0.98
CA TYR A 39 8.40 -0.46 0.86
C TYR A 39 7.98 -0.53 -0.61
N ASP A 40 7.90 -1.72 -1.19
CA ASP A 40 7.29 -1.93 -2.50
C ASP A 40 6.75 -3.35 -2.53
N LYS A 41 5.42 -3.48 -2.39
CA LYS A 41 4.77 -4.79 -2.33
C LYS A 41 3.47 -4.79 -3.11
N PHE A 42 3.22 -5.92 -3.77
CA PHE A 42 1.87 -6.28 -4.19
C PHE A 42 1.06 -6.72 -2.98
N ILE A 43 -0.15 -6.19 -2.89
CA ILE A 43 -1.07 -6.39 -1.79
C ILE A 43 -2.32 -7.04 -2.35
N ARG A 44 -2.82 -8.08 -1.69
CA ARG A 44 -4.09 -8.69 -2.03
C ARG A 44 -5.19 -7.96 -1.25
N PRO A 45 -6.07 -7.19 -1.92
CA PRO A 45 -7.17 -6.50 -1.27
C PRO A 45 -8.19 -7.49 -0.70
N GLU A 46 -8.99 -7.02 0.25
CA GLU A 46 -10.12 -7.77 0.78
C GLU A 46 -11.29 -7.69 -0.22
N GLY A 47 -11.70 -8.83 -0.79
CA GLY A 47 -12.77 -8.92 -1.78
C GLY A 47 -12.37 -9.60 -3.08
N GLU A 48 -13.35 -9.83 -3.95
CA GLU A 48 -13.11 -10.40 -5.29
C GLU A 48 -12.66 -9.30 -6.25
N ILE A 49 -11.48 -9.48 -6.85
CA ILE A 49 -10.98 -8.58 -7.91
C ILE A 49 -11.72 -8.89 -9.21
N THR A 50 -12.48 -7.91 -9.71
CA THR A 50 -13.26 -8.03 -10.94
C THR A 50 -12.68 -7.22 -12.10
N ASP A 51 -11.81 -6.25 -11.82
CA ASP A 51 -11.12 -5.45 -12.83
C ASP A 51 -9.72 -5.06 -12.33
N TYR A 52 -8.66 -5.57 -12.97
CA TYR A 52 -7.29 -5.26 -12.58
C TYR A 52 -6.85 -3.84 -12.95
N ARG A 53 -7.60 -3.14 -13.80
CA ARG A 53 -7.26 -1.79 -14.30
C ARG A 53 -5.85 -1.71 -14.89
N THR A 54 -5.34 -2.82 -15.45
CA THR A 54 -3.93 -3.02 -15.83
C THR A 54 -3.37 -1.89 -16.71
N ARG A 55 -4.20 -1.29 -17.57
CA ARG A 55 -3.80 -0.17 -18.44
C ARG A 55 -3.26 1.03 -17.64
N VAL A 56 -3.78 1.27 -16.44
CA VAL A 56 -3.36 2.37 -15.57
C VAL A 56 -2.53 1.87 -14.40
N SER A 57 -2.86 0.71 -13.83
CA SER A 57 -2.24 0.20 -12.60
C SER A 57 -1.00 -0.65 -12.83
N GLY A 58 -0.83 -1.21 -14.02
CA GLY A 58 0.17 -2.24 -14.30
C GLY A 58 -0.04 -3.56 -13.54
N VAL A 59 -1.10 -3.70 -12.72
CA VAL A 59 -1.37 -4.90 -11.93
C VAL A 59 -1.97 -5.98 -12.82
N THR A 60 -1.51 -7.22 -12.64
CA THR A 60 -1.99 -8.42 -13.35
C THR A 60 -2.42 -9.50 -12.35
N PRO A 61 -3.20 -10.51 -12.77
CA PRO A 61 -3.55 -11.64 -11.90
C PRO A 61 -2.33 -12.37 -11.30
N GLN A 62 -1.22 -12.42 -12.04
CA GLN A 62 0.02 -13.05 -11.63
C GLN A 62 0.63 -12.34 -10.43
N HIS A 63 0.51 -11.01 -10.36
CA HIS A 63 0.98 -10.24 -9.20
C HIS A 63 0.23 -10.59 -7.91
N MET A 64 -0.99 -11.15 -7.99
CA MET A 64 -1.77 -11.57 -6.82
C MET A 64 -1.38 -12.96 -6.31
N VAL A 65 -0.55 -13.71 -7.04
CA VAL A 65 -0.01 -14.98 -6.59
C VAL A 65 1.01 -14.71 -5.50
N GLY A 66 0.65 -15.05 -4.26
CA GLY A 66 1.53 -14.80 -3.10
C GLY A 66 1.60 -13.34 -2.66
N ALA A 67 0.73 -12.45 -3.17
CA ALA A 67 0.65 -11.08 -2.71
C ALA A 67 0.32 -11.00 -1.20
N THR A 68 0.89 -10.01 -0.53
CA THR A 68 0.70 -9.80 0.92
C THR A 68 -0.78 -9.52 1.21
N PRO A 69 -1.44 -10.26 2.11
CA PRO A 69 -2.81 -9.94 2.49
C PRO A 69 -2.92 -8.51 3.04
N PHE A 70 -3.98 -7.78 2.69
CA PHE A 70 -4.15 -6.37 3.09
C PHE A 70 -4.02 -6.14 4.60
N ALA A 71 -4.59 -7.02 5.42
CA ALA A 71 -4.46 -6.95 6.88
C ALA A 71 -3.00 -7.02 7.36
N VAL A 72 -2.15 -7.81 6.71
CA VAL A 72 -0.72 -7.91 7.02
C VAL A 72 0.00 -6.65 6.56
N ALA A 73 -0.22 -6.23 5.31
CA ALA A 73 0.41 -5.02 4.76
C ALA A 73 0.12 -3.76 5.60
N ARG A 74 -1.10 -3.64 6.16
CA ARG A 74 -1.49 -2.53 7.03
C ARG A 74 -0.71 -2.48 8.35
N LEU A 75 -0.25 -3.62 8.86
CA LEU A 75 0.58 -3.67 10.06
C LEU A 75 2.05 -3.33 9.77
N GLU A 76 2.50 -3.54 8.54
CA GLU A 76 3.88 -3.24 8.11
C GLU A 76 4.13 -1.74 7.92
N VAL A 77 3.07 -0.96 7.66
CA VAL A 77 3.12 0.51 7.56
C VAL A 77 2.34 1.12 8.73
N PRO A 78 2.87 1.04 9.97
CA PRO A 78 2.17 1.56 11.12
C PRO A 78 2.11 3.09 11.05
N PHE A 79 0.95 3.66 11.35
CA PHE A 79 0.91 5.06 11.77
C PHE A 79 1.72 5.16 13.06
N PRO A 80 2.68 6.11 13.17
CA PRO A 80 3.37 6.29 14.44
C PRO A 80 2.30 6.66 15.47
N SER A 81 2.08 5.77 16.45
CA SER A 81 1.42 6.17 17.69
C SER A 81 2.19 7.40 18.17
N SER A 82 1.51 8.54 18.21
CA SER A 82 2.04 9.85 18.61
C SER A 82 3.09 9.75 19.73
N PRO A 83 4.18 10.55 19.72
CA PRO A 83 5.11 10.63 20.84
C PRO A 83 4.54 11.46 22.02
N THR A 84 3.26 11.31 22.35
CA THR A 84 2.58 11.97 23.47
C THR A 84 1.41 11.11 23.96
N ALA A 85 1.73 9.93 24.46
CA ALA A 85 0.89 9.17 25.38
C ALA A 85 1.75 8.66 26.54
N ALA A 86 2.56 9.56 27.11
CA ALA A 86 3.19 9.45 28.42
C ALA A 86 3.77 10.84 28.74
N GLU A 87 3.20 11.45 29.78
CA GLU A 87 3.42 12.81 30.33
C GLU A 87 2.68 13.98 29.66
#